data_AF-A0A257PLW2-F1
#
_entry.id   AF-A0A257PLW2-F1
#
_cell.length_a   1.000
_cell.length_b   1.000
_cell.length_c   1.000
_cell.angle_alpha   90.00
_cell.angle_beta   90.00
_cell.angle_gamma   90.00
#
_symmetry.space_group_name_H-M   'P 1'
#
loop_
_entity.id
_entity.type
_entity.pdbx_description
1 polymer ?
#
loop_
_entity_poly.entity_id
_entity_poly.type
_entity_poly.pdbx_seq_one_letter_code
_entity_poly.pdbx_strand_id
1 'polypeptide(L)'
;MSVEQINADLIAAFDVFIAVPPGTIFNHRKWLHVLDEDHYTAVSLYIRFGYRFVEGQQRLCVTIASIEVAACYQGFGLFTNLLQHALEVCRALQYTVTVESVLNEHVERVVRRFGFSPHPHDPQTFSYVGRNVDSTLAV
;
A
#
# COMPACT_ATOMS: atom_id res chain seq x y z
N MET A 1 2.07 -20.32 12.31
CA MET A 1 0.92 -19.91 11.47
C MET A 1 1.37 -20.05 10.04
N SER A 2 0.51 -20.44 9.09
CA SER A 2 0.94 -20.54 7.70
C SER A 2 1.15 -19.16 7.06
N VAL A 3 1.98 -19.09 6.02
CA VAL A 3 2.22 -17.87 5.24
C VAL A 3 0.93 -17.37 4.59
N GLU A 4 0.08 -18.29 4.14
CA GLU A 4 -1.22 -17.97 3.54
C GLU A 4 -2.13 -17.26 4.55
N GLN A 5 -2.12 -17.71 5.81
CA GLN A 5 -2.90 -17.08 6.87
C GLN A 5 -2.35 -15.68 7.22
N ILE A 6 -1.02 -15.53 7.34
CA ILE A 6 -0.38 -14.22 7.54
C ILE A 6 -0.78 -13.24 6.43
N ASN A 7 -0.78 -13.71 5.18
CA ASN A 7 -1.16 -12.91 4.03
C ASN A 7 -2.65 -12.52 4.07
N ALA A 8 -3.53 -13.45 4.40
CA ALA A 8 -4.97 -13.20 4.55
C ALA A 8 -5.25 -12.18 5.67
N ASP A 9 -4.60 -12.31 6.81
CA ASP A 9 -4.77 -11.41 7.96
C ASP A 9 -4.25 -10.01 7.65
N LEU A 10 -3.13 -9.91 6.93
CA LEU A 10 -2.57 -8.63 6.48
C LEU A 10 -3.55 -7.90 5.54
N ILE A 11 -4.12 -8.63 4.58
CA ILE A 11 -5.12 -8.12 3.65
C ILE A 11 -6.39 -7.68 4.40
N ALA A 12 -6.91 -8.51 5.29
CA ALA A 12 -8.10 -8.19 6.07
C ALA A 12 -7.88 -6.95 6.96
N ALA A 13 -6.71 -6.83 7.58
CA ALA A 13 -6.36 -5.66 8.37
C ALA A 13 -6.29 -4.38 7.52
N PHE A 14 -5.77 -4.49 6.29
CA PHE A 14 -5.76 -3.39 5.32
C PHE A 14 -7.19 -2.98 4.92
N ASP A 15 -8.05 -3.95 4.60
CA ASP A 15 -9.44 -3.71 4.19
C ASP A 15 -10.25 -2.99 5.27
N VAL A 16 -10.12 -3.45 6.52
CA VAL A 16 -10.77 -2.78 7.67
C VAL A 16 -10.27 -1.34 7.79
N PHE A 17 -8.99 -1.09 7.53
CA PHE A 17 -8.42 0.25 7.62
C PHE A 17 -8.88 1.17 6.48
N ILE A 18 -9.08 0.63 5.28
CA ILE A 18 -9.45 1.41 4.09
C ILE A 18 -10.95 1.55 3.86
N ALA A 19 -11.77 0.76 4.55
CA ALA A 19 -13.23 0.84 4.52
C ALA A 19 -13.79 2.18 5.05
N VAL A 20 -12.94 3.10 5.48
CA VAL A 20 -13.38 4.40 5.98
C VAL A 20 -13.69 5.34 4.80
N PRO A 21 -14.86 6.00 4.79
CA PRO A 21 -15.26 6.83 3.65
C PRO A 21 -14.29 8.00 3.40
N PRO A 22 -14.09 8.41 2.13
CA PRO A 22 -13.20 9.51 1.73
C PRO A 22 -13.45 10.86 2.44
N GLY A 23 -14.64 11.06 3.02
CA GLY A 23 -15.00 12.29 3.73
C GLY A 23 -14.84 12.22 5.26
N THR A 24 -14.50 11.06 5.81
CA THR A 24 -14.57 10.81 7.27
C THR A 24 -13.20 10.91 7.95
N ILE A 25 -12.11 10.79 7.19
CA ILE A 25 -10.76 10.74 7.74
C ILE A 25 -9.90 11.88 7.21
N PHE A 26 -9.38 12.66 8.16
CA PHE A 26 -8.22 13.51 7.93
C PHE A 26 -7.14 13.10 8.95
N ASN A 27 -5.90 12.89 8.50
CA ASN A 27 -4.75 12.55 9.34
C ASN A 27 -4.88 11.26 10.19
N HIS A 28 -5.63 10.26 9.73
CA HIS A 28 -5.61 8.95 10.42
C HIS A 28 -4.35 8.17 10.06
N ARG A 29 -3.71 7.60 11.08
CA ARG A 29 -2.43 6.89 10.98
C ARG A 29 -2.48 5.67 11.87
N LYS A 30 -2.01 4.53 11.38
CA LYS A 30 -2.05 3.29 12.17
C LYS A 30 -0.94 2.34 11.77
N TRP A 31 -0.37 1.69 12.78
CA TRP A 31 0.41 0.47 12.61
C TRP A 31 -0.52 -0.74 12.63
N LEU A 32 -0.36 -1.59 11.65
CA LEU A 32 -0.98 -2.91 11.57
C LEU A 32 0.13 -3.93 11.78
N HIS A 33 -0.06 -4.81 12.76
CA HIS A 33 0.88 -5.88 13.07
C HIS A 33 0.15 -7.21 12.89
N VAL A 34 0.77 -8.11 12.14
CA VAL A 34 0.35 -9.52 12.04
C VAL A 34 1.40 -10.33 12.79
N LEU A 35 0.99 -11.00 13.86
CA LEU A 35 1.84 -11.82 14.71
C LEU A 35 1.76 -13.27 14.25
N ASP A 36 2.83 -14.06 14.38
CA ASP A 36 2.80 -15.50 14.14
C ASP A 36 2.26 -16.31 15.34
N GLU A 37 2.34 -17.64 15.26
CA GLU A 37 1.87 -18.56 16.33
C GLU A 37 2.60 -18.35 17.67
N ASP A 38 3.85 -17.91 17.61
CA ASP A 38 4.68 -17.63 18.78
C ASP A 38 4.54 -16.16 19.24
N HIS A 39 3.57 -15.43 18.69
CA HIS A 39 3.29 -14.02 18.96
C HIS A 39 4.41 -13.06 18.53
N TYR A 40 5.31 -13.47 17.64
CA TYR A 40 6.30 -12.58 17.04
C TYR A 40 5.71 -11.84 15.86
N THR A 41 6.06 -10.57 15.69
CA THR A 41 5.58 -9.77 14.56
C THR A 41 6.15 -10.28 13.24
N ALA A 42 5.33 -10.98 12.47
CA ALA A 42 5.68 -11.49 11.15
C ALA A 42 5.75 -10.35 10.12
N VAL A 43 4.76 -9.46 10.15
CA VAL A 43 4.71 -8.27 9.27
C VAL A 43 4.19 -7.06 10.05
N SER A 44 4.83 -5.92 9.86
CA SER A 44 4.33 -4.61 10.27
C SER A 44 4.08 -3.72 9.07
N LEU A 45 2.96 -3.00 9.10
CA LEU A 45 2.54 -2.09 8.05
C LEU A 45 2.12 -0.76 8.67
N TYR A 46 2.71 0.34 8.21
CA TYR A 46 2.32 1.69 8.62
C TYR A 46 1.61 2.42 7.49
N ILE A 47 0.34 2.78 7.73
CA ILE A 47 -0.52 3.43 6.74
C ILE A 47 -0.99 4.78 7.27
N ARG A 48 -1.11 5.76 6.37
CA ARG A 48 -1.64 7.09 6.67
C ARG A 48 -2.57 7.57 5.58
N PHE A 49 -3.63 8.28 5.97
CA PHE A 49 -4.47 9.04 5.05
C PHE A 49 -4.08 10.51 5.06
N GLY A 50 -4.07 11.12 3.88
CA GLY A 50 -3.87 12.55 3.75
C GLY A 50 -4.08 13.02 2.33
N TYR A 51 -4.26 14.33 2.18
CA TYR A 51 -4.29 14.92 0.86
C TYR A 51 -2.87 15.19 0.36
N ARG A 52 -2.64 14.92 -0.93
CA ARG A 52 -1.42 15.31 -1.63
C ARG A 52 -1.76 16.00 -2.93
N PHE A 53 -0.87 16.89 -3.35
CA PHE A 53 -0.88 17.41 -4.71
C PHE A 53 -0.30 16.36 -5.64
N VAL A 54 -1.12 15.85 -6.54
CA VAL A 54 -0.70 14.88 -7.55
C VAL A 54 -1.22 15.39 -8.89
N GLU A 55 -0.31 15.54 -9.86
CA GLU A 55 -0.62 16.12 -11.19
C GLU A 55 -1.33 17.49 -11.11
N GLY A 56 -0.93 18.34 -10.15
CA GLY A 56 -1.49 19.68 -9.96
C GLY A 56 -2.86 19.74 -9.27
N GLN A 57 -3.44 18.60 -8.89
CA GLN A 57 -4.71 18.53 -8.17
C GLN A 57 -4.53 17.95 -6.76
N GLN A 58 -5.24 18.49 -5.78
CA GLN A 58 -5.31 17.91 -4.44
C GLN A 58 -6.18 16.64 -4.47
N ARG A 59 -5.59 15.49 -4.14
CA ARG A 59 -6.27 14.18 -4.09
C ARG A 59 -6.12 13.54 -2.73
N LEU A 60 -7.16 12.86 -2.27
CA LEU A 60 -7.08 12.05 -1.07
C LEU A 60 -6.26 10.79 -1.38
N CYS A 61 -5.22 10.57 -0.58
CA CYS A 61 -4.24 9.53 -0.79
C CYS A 61 -4.18 8.58 0.40
N VAL A 62 -3.96 7.30 0.10
CA VAL A 62 -3.50 6.29 1.05
C VAL A 62 -2.00 6.18 0.90
N THR A 63 -1.27 6.51 1.97
CA THR A 63 0.18 6.41 2.02
C THR A 63 0.59 5.16 2.80
N ILE A 64 1.22 4.21 2.11
CA ILE A 64 1.99 3.12 2.71
C ILE A 64 3.38 3.65 3.02
N ALA A 65 3.66 3.89 4.30
CA ALA A 65 4.88 4.56 4.75
C ALA A 65 5.97 3.58 5.19
N SER A 66 5.60 2.40 5.67
CA SER A 66 6.54 1.32 5.97
C SER A 66 5.85 -0.03 5.80
N ILE A 67 6.56 -0.99 5.22
CA ILE A 67 6.24 -2.41 5.29
C ILE A 67 7.50 -3.12 5.75
N GLU A 68 7.43 -3.77 6.89
CA GLU A 68 8.52 -4.54 7.49
C GLU A 68 8.10 -6.00 7.57
N VAL A 69 8.81 -6.86 6.85
CA VAL A 69 8.60 -8.30 6.88
C VAL A 69 9.76 -8.93 7.65
N ALA A 70 9.46 -9.69 8.70
CA ALA A 70 10.47 -10.38 9.48
C ALA A 70 11.28 -11.33 8.58
N ALA A 71 12.57 -11.46 8.87
CA ALA A 71 13.54 -12.11 7.98
C ALA A 71 13.14 -13.54 7.57
N CYS A 72 12.56 -14.31 8.48
CA CYS A 72 12.08 -15.68 8.24
C CYS A 72 10.88 -15.76 7.28
N TYR A 73 10.15 -14.65 7.06
CA TYR A 73 9.02 -14.56 6.14
C TYR A 73 9.34 -13.75 4.87
N GLN A 74 10.60 -13.36 4.67
CA GLN A 74 11.04 -12.75 3.42
C GLN A 74 11.10 -13.79 2.28
N GLY A 75 10.83 -13.37 1.05
CA GLY A 75 10.80 -14.24 -0.12
C GLY A 75 9.45 -14.96 -0.36
N PHE A 76 8.51 -14.86 0.58
CA PHE A 76 7.17 -15.46 0.46
C PHE A 76 6.12 -14.55 -0.21
N GLY A 77 6.54 -13.43 -0.80
CA GLY A 77 5.65 -12.55 -1.56
C GLY A 77 4.71 -11.65 -0.73
N LEU A 78 4.78 -11.65 0.60
CA LEU A 78 3.89 -10.87 1.49
C LEU A 78 3.82 -9.37 1.12
N PHE A 79 4.97 -8.75 0.85
CA PHE A 79 5.04 -7.35 0.39
C PHE A 79 4.30 -7.14 -0.93
N THR A 80 4.58 -8.01 -1.91
CA THR A 80 4.03 -7.92 -3.27
C THR A 80 2.52 -8.13 -3.27
N ASN A 81 2.03 -9.11 -2.52
CA ASN A 81 0.61 -9.42 -2.39
C ASN A 81 -0.16 -8.27 -1.75
N LEU A 82 0.36 -7.71 -0.66
CA LEU A 82 -0.24 -6.54 -0.02
C LEU A 82 -0.28 -5.34 -0.99
N LEU A 83 0.81 -5.07 -1.71
CA LEU A 83 0.86 -3.93 -2.62
C LEU A 83 -0.13 -4.09 -3.78
N GLN A 84 -0.24 -5.30 -4.35
CA GLN A 84 -1.24 -5.60 -5.37
C GLN A 84 -2.66 -5.39 -4.84
N HIS A 85 -2.98 -6.00 -3.69
CA HIS A 85 -4.30 -5.87 -3.07
C HIS A 85 -4.64 -4.41 -2.74
N ALA A 86 -3.67 -3.66 -2.19
CA ALA A 86 -3.84 -2.25 -1.89
C ALA A 86 -4.20 -1.43 -3.14
N LEU A 87 -3.56 -1.71 -4.27
CA LEU A 87 -3.89 -1.06 -5.55
C LEU A 87 -5.31 -1.38 -6.01
N GLU A 88 -5.71 -2.65 -5.93
CA GLU A 88 -7.04 -3.11 -6.34
C GLU A 88 -8.14 -2.41 -5.52
N VAL A 89 -8.02 -2.41 -4.19
CA VAL A 89 -9.01 -1.78 -3.31
C VAL A 89 -9.00 -0.26 -3.41
N CYS A 90 -7.81 0.36 -3.41
CA CYS A 90 -7.72 1.81 -3.55
C CYS A 90 -8.29 2.29 -4.88
N ARG A 91 -8.08 1.54 -5.97
CA ARG A 91 -8.67 1.85 -7.29
C ARG A 91 -10.19 1.77 -7.25
N ALA A 92 -10.76 0.74 -6.62
CA ALA A 92 -12.20 0.61 -6.46
C ALA A 92 -12.80 1.78 -5.65
N LEU A 93 -12.06 2.29 -4.66
CA LEU A 93 -12.45 3.40 -3.80
C LEU A 93 -12.01 4.78 -4.31
N GLN A 94 -11.40 4.85 -5.49
CA GLN A 94 -10.87 6.08 -6.11
C GLN A 94 -9.82 6.82 -5.25
N TYR A 95 -9.09 6.09 -4.41
CA TYR A 95 -7.92 6.60 -3.70
C TYR A 95 -6.68 6.58 -4.57
N THR A 96 -5.86 7.63 -4.45
CA THR A 96 -4.47 7.58 -4.94
C THR A 96 -3.63 6.79 -3.93
N VAL A 97 -2.77 5.89 -4.40
CA VAL A 97 -1.85 5.15 -3.53
C VAL A 97 -0.47 5.75 -3.63
N THR A 98 0.19 5.97 -2.50
CA THR A 98 1.59 6.40 -2.46
C THR A 98 2.39 5.48 -1.56
N VAL A 99 3.60 5.12 -1.99
CA VAL A 99 4.58 4.41 -1.16
C VAL A 99 5.72 5.38 -0.86
N GLU A 100 6.09 5.50 0.42
CA GLU A 100 7.23 6.33 0.84
C GLU A 100 8.43 5.49 1.24
N SER A 101 9.55 6.17 1.46
CA SER A 101 10.78 5.58 1.99
C SER A 101 11.27 4.40 1.16
N VAL A 102 11.08 4.50 -0.16
CA VAL A 102 11.58 3.54 -1.14
C VAL A 102 13.09 3.77 -1.31
N LEU A 103 13.86 3.32 -0.31
CA LEU A 103 15.31 3.50 -0.22
C LEU A 103 16.10 2.32 -0.80
N ASN A 104 15.43 1.20 -1.03
CA ASN A 104 16.03 -0.05 -1.49
C ASN A 104 15.70 -0.27 -2.98
N GLU A 105 16.72 -0.47 -3.82
CA GLU A 105 16.56 -0.74 -5.26
C GLU A 105 15.60 -1.91 -5.57
N HIS A 106 15.55 -2.91 -4.70
CA HIS A 106 14.61 -4.03 -4.83
C HIS A 106 13.17 -3.54 -4.67
N VAL A 107 12.90 -2.76 -3.62
CA VAL A 107 11.57 -2.17 -3.37
C VAL A 107 11.21 -1.22 -4.51
N GLU A 108 12.15 -0.39 -4.96
CA GLU A 108 11.97 0.49 -6.11
C GLU A 108 11.55 -0.28 -7.38
N ARG A 109 12.27 -1.36 -7.69
CA ARG A 109 11.98 -2.21 -8.84
C ARG A 109 10.59 -2.85 -8.73
N VAL A 110 10.19 -3.27 -7.54
CA VAL A 110 8.86 -3.84 -7.29
C VAL A 110 7.79 -2.77 -7.50
N VAL A 111 7.88 -1.60 -6.85
CA VAL A 111 6.84 -0.55 -6.99
C VAL A 111 6.74 -0.04 -8.42
N ARG A 112 7.86 0.09 -9.15
CA ARG A 112 7.84 0.47 -10.57
C ARG A 112 7.13 -0.57 -11.45
N ARG A 113 7.29 -1.87 -11.17
CA ARG A 113 6.55 -2.94 -11.88
C ARG A 113 5.04 -2.82 -11.71
N PHE A 114 4.60 -2.29 -10.57
CA PHE A 114 3.19 -1.98 -10.30
C PHE A 114 2.73 -0.64 -10.88
N GLY A 115 3.57 0.05 -11.67
CA GLY A 115 3.21 1.30 -12.33
C GLY A 115 3.34 2.55 -11.46
N PHE A 116 3.95 2.45 -10.28
CA PHE A 116 4.27 3.64 -9.49
C PHE A 116 5.35 4.47 -10.19
N SER A 117 5.19 5.79 -10.15
CA SER A 117 6.16 6.75 -10.64
C SER A 117 6.77 7.54 -9.49
N PRO A 118 8.07 7.87 -9.55
CA PRO A 118 8.71 8.70 -8.53
C PRO A 118 8.07 10.09 -8.51
N HIS A 119 7.94 10.66 -7.32
CA HIS A 119 7.43 12.01 -7.15
C HIS A 119 8.51 13.03 -7.60
N PRO A 120 8.15 14.06 -8.39
CA PRO A 120 9.14 14.95 -9.03
C PRO A 120 9.99 15.76 -8.04
N HIS A 121 9.48 16.00 -6.83
CA HIS A 121 10.18 16.76 -5.79
C HIS A 121 10.65 15.91 -4.61
N ASP A 122 10.34 14.61 -4.62
CA ASP A 122 10.72 13.68 -3.56
C ASP A 122 10.98 12.29 -4.18
N PRO A 123 12.23 11.98 -4.56
CA PRO A 123 12.55 10.74 -5.26
C PRO A 123 12.37 9.48 -4.39
N GLN A 124 12.20 9.63 -3.07
CA GLN A 124 11.94 8.50 -2.17
C GLN A 124 10.45 8.17 -2.04
N THR A 125 9.60 9.04 -2.58
CA THR A 125 8.15 8.85 -2.63
C THR A 125 7.73 8.44 -4.03
N PHE A 126 6.98 7.36 -4.12
CA PHE A 126 6.43 6.81 -5.35
C PHE A 126 4.91 6.89 -5.29
N SER A 127 4.29 7.41 -6.34
CA SER A 127 2.83 7.56 -6.41
C SER A 127 2.26 6.73 -7.55
N TYR A 128 1.17 6.05 -7.26
CA TYR A 128 0.31 5.41 -8.24
C TYR A 128 -0.97 6.24 -8.33
N VAL A 129 -1.08 6.99 -9.43
CA VAL A 129 -2.34 7.57 -9.84
C VAL A 129 -3.02 6.50 -10.66
N GLY A 130 -4.02 5.85 -10.09
CA GLY A 130 -4.94 5.05 -10.88
C GLY A 130 -5.54 5.98 -11.92
N ARG A 131 -5.03 5.93 -13.16
CA ARG A 131 -5.82 6.39 -14.28
C ARG A 131 -7.06 5.53 -14.20
N ASN A 132 -8.25 6.14 -14.21
CA ASN A 132 -9.41 5.39 -14.65
C ASN A 132 -8.96 4.80 -15.98
N VAL A 133 -8.73 3.49 -16.01
CA VAL A 133 -8.71 2.80 -17.29
C VAL A 133 -10.14 3.04 -17.73
N ASP A 134 -10.32 3.99 -18.64
CA ASP A 134 -11.56 4.08 -19.39
C ASP A 134 -11.90 2.65 -19.77
N SER A 135 -13.14 2.26 -19.52
CA SER A 135 -13.71 0.93 -19.72
C SER A 135 -13.73 0.49 -21.20
N THR A 136 -12.76 0.94 -22.00
CA THR A 136 -12.56 0.70 -23.43
C THR A 136 -11.54 -0.39 -23.74
N LEU A 137 -10.94 -1.05 -22.73
CA LEU A 137 -10.21 -2.31 -22.92
C LEU A 137 -11.02 -3.49 -22.39
N ALA A 138 -12.26 -3.59 -22.87
CA ALA A 138 -12.96 -4.86 -23.00
C ALA A 138 -13.04 -5.16 -24.51
N VAL A 139 -12.06 -5.90 -25.01
CA VAL A 139 -12.12 -6.62 -26.29
C VAL A 139 -11.55 -8.00 -26.05
#